data_AF-D5VG08-F1
#
_entry.id   AF-D5VG08-F1
#
_cell.length_a   1.000
_cell.length_b   1.000
_cell.length_c   1.000
_cell.angle_alpha   90.00
_cell.angle_beta   90.00
_cell.angle_gamma   90.00
#
_symmetry.space_group_name_H-M   'P 1'
#
loop_
_entity.id
_entity.type
_entity.pdbx_description
1 polymer ?
#
loop_
_entity_poly.entity_id
_entity_poly.type
_entity_poly.pdbx_seq_one_letter_code
_entity_poly.pdbx_strand_id
1 'polypeptide(L)'
;MGFYGPEPFDTAEATYVWTGLRTPGFFSVTVKGNAPNFTTGIKLVRDPDFVGGMAIDVMGWTGPLGKGATPYTVQGTFNGMYLPKILIVGSNQRLLIDVKEIPFTSEDEYVKQLSAQNKTLEPA
;
A
#
# COMPACT_ATOMS: atom_id res chain seq x y z
N MET A 1 2.58 -14.07 -24.44
CA MET A 1 1.31 -13.65 -23.82
C MET A 1 1.64 -13.07 -22.45
N GLY A 2 1.04 -11.95 -22.07
CA GLY A 2 1.14 -11.44 -20.71
C GLY A 2 0.27 -12.25 -19.75
N PHE A 3 0.60 -12.24 -18.46
CA PHE A 3 -0.18 -12.91 -17.42
C PHE A 3 -0.51 -11.93 -16.29
N TYR A 4 -1.65 -12.14 -15.65
CA TYR A 4 -2.03 -11.41 -14.45
C TYR A 4 -1.61 -12.21 -13.23
N GLY A 5 -0.84 -11.61 -12.33
CA GLY A 5 -0.31 -12.33 -11.18
C GLY A 5 0.28 -11.42 -10.11
N PRO A 6 0.82 -12.03 -9.04
CA PRO A 6 1.47 -11.29 -7.98
C PRO A 6 2.76 -10.65 -8.48
N GLU A 7 2.97 -9.39 -8.10
CA GLU A 7 4.17 -8.62 -8.42
C GLU A 7 5.10 -8.55 -7.20
N PRO A 8 6.42 -8.47 -7.41
CA PRO A 8 7.38 -8.40 -6.31
C PRO A 8 7.36 -7.01 -5.69
N PHE A 9 7.53 -6.93 -4.37
CA PHE A 9 7.63 -5.65 -3.66
C PHE A 9 8.81 -5.63 -2.69
N ASP A 10 9.31 -4.42 -2.40
CA ASP A 10 10.46 -4.21 -1.52
C ASP A 10 10.04 -3.63 -0.17
N THR A 11 9.15 -2.63 -0.18
CA THR A 11 8.66 -1.96 1.03
C THR A 11 7.15 -1.76 0.97
N ALA A 12 6.51 -1.84 2.13
CA ALA A 12 5.09 -1.59 2.28
C ALA A 12 4.81 -0.82 3.57
N GLU A 13 3.90 0.13 3.50
CA GLU A 13 3.43 0.94 4.62
C GLU A 13 1.92 0.92 4.66
N ALA A 14 1.36 0.85 5.86
CA ALA A 14 -0.07 0.89 6.08
C ALA A 14 -0.41 1.89 7.17
N THR A 15 -1.38 2.73 6.86
CA THR A 15 -1.91 3.73 7.78
C THR A 15 -3.41 3.53 7.90
N TYR A 16 -3.90 3.39 9.13
CA TYR A 16 -5.34 3.37 9.39
C TYR A 16 -5.81 4.78 9.75
N VAL A 17 -6.79 5.26 9.00
CA VAL A 17 -7.43 6.55 9.23
C VAL A 17 -8.83 6.29 9.76
N TRP A 18 -9.05 6.69 11.01
CA TRP A 18 -10.39 6.64 11.60
C TRP A 18 -11.16 7.92 11.25
N THR A 19 -12.38 7.78 10.74
CA THR A 19 -13.21 8.90 10.24
C THR A 19 -14.30 9.36 11.21
N GLY A 20 -14.40 8.78 12.41
CA GLY A 20 -15.32 9.23 13.47
C GLY A 20 -16.37 8.21 13.94
N LEU A 21 -17.25 8.63 14.86
CA LEU A 21 -18.14 7.76 15.64
C LEU A 21 -19.08 6.90 14.79
N ARG A 22 -18.99 5.57 14.99
CA ARG A 22 -19.84 4.49 14.45
C ARG A 22 -19.62 4.09 12.98
N THR A 23 -18.70 4.73 12.26
CA THR A 23 -18.30 4.27 10.92
C THR A 23 -16.94 3.57 10.95
N PRO A 24 -16.78 2.41 10.28
CA PRO A 24 -15.47 1.81 10.07
C PRO A 24 -14.55 2.80 9.35
N GLY A 25 -13.29 2.88 9.77
CA GLY A 25 -12.29 3.68 9.09
C GLY A 25 -11.82 3.01 7.79
N PHE A 26 -10.69 3.50 7.27
CA PHE A 26 -10.05 2.91 6.11
C PHE A 26 -8.54 2.80 6.30
N PHE A 27 -7.97 1.79 5.67
CA PHE A 27 -6.53 1.58 5.56
C PHE A 27 -6.06 2.21 4.26
N SER A 28 -5.13 3.15 4.34
CA SER A 28 -4.31 3.59 3.22
C SER A 28 -3.05 2.75 3.19
N VAL A 29 -2.91 1.91 2.18
CA VAL A 29 -1.76 1.02 1.98
C VAL A 29 -0.95 1.53 0.80
N THR A 30 0.34 1.73 1.02
CA THR A 30 1.29 2.14 -0.02
C THR A 30 2.36 1.07 -0.14
N VAL A 31 2.57 0.55 -1.35
CA VAL A 31 3.58 -0.46 -1.64
C VAL A 31 4.53 0.06 -2.70
N LYS A 32 5.83 -0.17 -2.48
CA LYS A 32 6.89 0.16 -3.42
C LYS A 32 7.69 -1.10 -3.74
N GLY A 33 8.03 -1.25 -5.00
CA GLY A 33 8.73 -2.43 -5.47
C GLY A 33 9.37 -2.22 -6.83
N ASN A 34 10.04 -3.25 -7.31
CA ASN A 34 10.61 -3.31 -8.64
C ASN A 34 9.94 -4.44 -9.44
N ALA A 35 8.96 -4.09 -10.27
CA ALA A 35 8.24 -5.07 -11.08
C ALA A 35 9.05 -5.42 -12.35
N PRO A 36 8.88 -6.63 -12.93
CA PRO A 36 9.50 -6.97 -14.20
C PRO A 36 9.15 -5.97 -15.32
N ASN A 37 10.02 -5.84 -16.31
CA ASN A 37 9.74 -4.98 -17.46
C ASN A 37 8.44 -5.36 -18.18
N PHE A 38 7.79 -4.35 -18.76
CA PHE A 38 6.46 -4.46 -19.39
C PHE A 38 5.33 -4.84 -18.43
N THR A 39 5.51 -4.62 -17.12
CA THR A 39 4.43 -4.75 -16.15
C THR A 39 3.55 -3.51 -16.14
N THR A 40 2.24 -3.71 -16.17
CA THR A 40 1.25 -2.64 -16.16
C THR A 40 0.07 -2.98 -15.25
N GLY A 41 -0.74 -1.98 -14.90
CA GLY A 41 -1.95 -2.21 -14.11
C GLY A 41 -1.69 -2.77 -12.71
N ILE A 42 -0.56 -2.40 -12.10
CA ILE A 42 -0.22 -2.79 -10.73
C ILE A 42 -1.25 -2.17 -9.79
N LYS A 43 -1.92 -3.01 -9.01
CA LYS A 43 -2.96 -2.63 -8.06
C LYS A 43 -2.87 -3.48 -6.82
N LEU A 44 -3.35 -2.92 -5.72
CA LEU A 44 -3.53 -3.62 -4.46
C LEU A 44 -4.92 -4.25 -4.46
N VAL A 45 -5.00 -5.55 -4.18
CA VAL A 45 -6.25 -6.31 -4.13
C VAL A 45 -6.37 -6.95 -2.76
N ARG A 46 -7.53 -6.85 -2.14
CA ARG A 46 -7.79 -7.56 -0.88
C ARG A 46 -8.07 -9.03 -1.16
N ASP A 47 -7.38 -9.93 -0.47
CA ASP A 47 -7.67 -11.36 -0.49
C ASP A 47 -8.98 -11.62 0.29
N PRO A 48 -10.04 -12.12 -0.38
CA PRO A 48 -11.31 -12.45 0.29
C PRO A 48 -11.25 -13.76 1.09
N ASP A 49 -10.32 -14.66 0.76
CA ASP A 49 -10.22 -15.99 1.36
C ASP A 49 -9.31 -15.98 2.60
N PHE A 50 -8.59 -14.88 2.85
CA PHE A 50 -7.75 -14.74 4.04
C PHE A 50 -8.59 -14.55 5.31
N VAL A 51 -8.54 -15.56 6.19
CA VAL A 51 -9.23 -15.57 7.48
C VAL A 51 -8.29 -15.11 8.60
N GLY A 52 -8.80 -14.26 9.51
CA GLY A 52 -8.06 -13.83 10.71
C GLY A 52 -7.39 -12.45 10.60
N GLY A 53 -7.69 -11.67 9.56
CA GLY A 53 -7.20 -10.31 9.42
C GLY A 53 -7.46 -9.73 8.04
N MET A 54 -6.49 -8.98 7.53
CA MET A 54 -6.51 -8.42 6.19
C MET A 54 -5.20 -8.78 5.48
N ALA A 55 -5.32 -9.44 4.34
CA ALA A 55 -4.23 -9.64 3.41
C ALA A 55 -4.47 -8.83 2.13
N ILE A 56 -3.43 -8.17 1.66
CA ILE A 56 -3.42 -7.35 0.46
C ILE A 56 -2.41 -7.92 -0.51
N ASP A 57 -2.89 -8.39 -1.65
CA ASP A 57 -2.08 -8.87 -2.75
C ASP A 57 -1.66 -7.71 -3.65
N VAL A 58 -0.38 -7.68 -4.01
CA VAL A 58 0.17 -6.78 -5.01
C VAL A 58 0.06 -7.48 -6.35
N MET A 59 -0.87 -7.06 -7.20
CA MET A 59 -1.19 -7.76 -8.44
C MET A 59 -0.97 -6.86 -9.65
N GLY A 60 -0.45 -7.41 -10.74
CA GLY A 60 -0.17 -6.68 -11.97
C GLY A 60 -0.28 -7.56 -13.21
N TRP A 61 -0.29 -6.91 -14.37
CA TRP A 61 -0.18 -7.57 -15.67
C TRP A 61 1.26 -7.54 -16.13
N THR A 62 1.96 -8.66 -16.01
CA THR A 62 3.31 -8.81 -16.55
C THR A 62 3.23 -9.08 -18.05
N GLY A 63 3.88 -8.25 -18.86
CA GLY A 63 4.02 -8.42 -20.31
C GLY A 63 5.01 -9.54 -20.71
N PRO A 64 5.48 -9.56 -21.97
CA PRO A 64 6.52 -10.49 -22.40
C PRO A 64 7.75 -10.41 -21.49
N LEU A 65 8.34 -11.56 -21.16
CA LEU A 65 9.52 -11.62 -20.29
C LEU A 65 10.68 -10.84 -20.91
N GLY A 66 10.92 -9.65 -20.37
CA GLY A 66 12.03 -8.78 -20.71
C GLY A 66 13.10 -8.79 -19.62
N LYS A 67 14.35 -8.52 -19.99
CA LYS A 67 15.40 -8.29 -18.99
C LYS A 67 15.17 -6.93 -18.32
N GLY A 68 15.35 -6.85 -17.01
CA GLY A 68 15.26 -5.63 -16.21
C GLY A 68 13.98 -5.52 -15.38
N ALA A 69 14.01 -4.61 -14.41
CA ALA A 69 12.89 -4.29 -13.53
C ALA A 69 12.65 -2.78 -13.52
N THR A 70 11.39 -2.38 -13.42
CA THR A 70 10.96 -0.98 -13.33
C THR A 70 10.45 -0.70 -11.92
N PRO A 71 10.94 0.34 -11.24
CA PRO A 71 10.43 0.72 -9.94
C PRO A 71 8.98 1.22 -10.06
N TYR A 72 8.13 0.83 -9.12
CA TYR A 72 6.75 1.29 -9.03
C TYR A 72 6.39 1.68 -7.61
N THR A 73 5.37 2.53 -7.50
CA THR A 73 4.69 2.84 -6.25
C THR A 73 3.20 2.74 -6.51
N VAL A 74 2.50 1.96 -5.69
CA VAL A 74 1.05 1.77 -5.79
C VAL A 74 0.43 2.07 -4.44
N GLN A 75 -0.71 2.76 -4.46
CA GLN A 75 -1.51 3.06 -3.29
C GLN A 75 -2.91 2.48 -3.46
N GLY A 76 -3.47 1.96 -2.38
CA GLY A 76 -4.82 1.41 -2.33
C GLY A 76 -5.49 1.73 -1.00
N THR A 77 -6.80 1.91 -1.05
CA THR A 77 -7.61 2.21 0.13
C THR A 77 -8.59 1.08 0.39
N PHE A 78 -8.61 0.58 1.62
CA PHE A 78 -9.44 -0.55 2.02
C PHE A 78 -10.26 -0.20 3.26
N ASN A 79 -11.59 -0.33 3.18
CA ASN A 79 -12.46 -0.08 4.33
C ASN A 79 -12.42 -1.27 5.30
N GLY A 80 -12.43 -0.98 6.60
CA GLY A 80 -12.43 -2.02 7.62
C GLY A 80 -12.37 -1.49 9.04
N MET A 81 -12.49 -2.40 10.01
CA MET A 81 -12.17 -2.10 11.40
C MET A 81 -10.66 -2.07 11.58
N TYR A 82 -10.18 -1.29 12.54
CA TYR A 82 -8.75 -1.22 12.86
C TYR A 82 -8.16 -2.61 13.12
N LEU A 83 -7.02 -2.87 12.49
CA LEU A 83 -6.20 -4.05 12.67
C LEU A 83 -4.77 -3.57 12.94
N PRO A 84 -4.12 -4.04 14.01
CA PRO A 84 -2.77 -3.58 14.33
C PRO A 84 -1.72 -4.06 13.32
N LYS A 85 -2.00 -5.14 12.59
CA LYS A 85 -1.12 -5.71 11.58
C LYS A 85 -1.93 -6.13 10.35
N ILE A 86 -1.36 -5.94 9.16
CA ILE A 86 -1.90 -6.47 7.91
C ILE A 86 -0.82 -7.23 7.14
N LEU A 87 -1.23 -8.21 6.35
CA LEU A 87 -0.32 -9.01 5.53
C LEU A 87 -0.25 -8.44 4.11
N ILE A 88 0.94 -8.17 3.61
CA ILE A 88 1.18 -7.79 2.22
C ILE A 88 1.78 -8.99 1.50
N VAL A 89 1.18 -9.38 0.38
CA VAL A 89 1.56 -10.56 -0.38
C VAL A 89 2.00 -10.13 -1.78
N GLY A 90 3.21 -10.52 -2.15
CA GLY A 90 3.76 -10.35 -3.49
C GLY A 90 4.35 -11.65 -3.99
N SER A 91 4.88 -11.64 -5.21
CA SER A 91 5.51 -12.85 -5.77
C SER A 91 6.82 -13.23 -5.10
N ASN A 92 7.54 -12.26 -4.52
CA ASN A 92 8.82 -12.49 -3.85
C ASN A 92 8.68 -12.81 -2.36
N GLN A 93 7.72 -12.20 -1.66
CA GLN A 93 7.59 -12.32 -0.21
C GLN A 93 6.17 -12.08 0.29
N ARG A 94 5.95 -12.49 1.55
CA ARG A 94 4.75 -12.18 2.34
C ARG A 94 5.22 -11.49 3.62
N LEU A 95 4.83 -10.24 3.80
CA LEU A 95 5.31 -9.42 4.91
C LEU A 95 4.14 -8.95 5.77
N LEU A 96 4.21 -9.26 7.06
CA LEU A 96 3.27 -8.73 8.04
C LEU A 96 3.79 -7.37 8.52
N ILE A 97 3.04 -6.30 8.22
CA ILE A 97 3.41 -4.93 8.57
C ILE A 97 2.52 -4.38 9.68
N ASP A 98 3.12 -3.58 10.56
CA ASP A 98 2.41 -2.84 11.58
C ASP A 98 1.67 -1.65 10.97
N VAL A 99 0.41 -1.46 11.37
CA VAL A 99 -0.44 -0.38 10.89
C VAL A 99 -0.28 0.83 11.79
N LYS A 100 0.08 1.97 11.20
CA LYS A 100 0.11 3.25 11.91
C LYS A 100 -1.31 3.78 12.03
N GLU A 101 -1.84 3.86 13.24
CA GLU A 101 -3.14 4.48 13.49
C GLU A 101 -2.99 6.00 13.55
N ILE A 102 -3.78 6.71 12.75
CA ILE A 102 -3.98 8.15 12.87
C ILE A 102 -5.39 8.37 13.42
N PRO A 103 -5.54 8.70 14.71
CA PRO A 103 -6.84 9.02 15.28
C PRO A 103 -7.39 10.32 14.66
N PHE A 104 -8.71 10.39 14.47
CA PHE A 104 -9.44 11.55 13.92
C PHE A 104 -9.20 12.88 14.67
N THR A 105 -8.50 12.87 15.81
CA THR A 105 -8.25 14.05 16.65
C THR A 105 -7.24 15.07 16.11
N SER A 106 -6.78 14.99 14.86
CA SER A 106 -5.76 15.91 14.39
C SER A 106 -5.85 16.23 12.90
N GLU A 107 -6.81 17.11 12.55
CA GLU A 107 -6.65 18.00 11.40
C GLU A 107 -5.27 18.72 11.46
N ASP A 108 -4.74 18.99 12.65
CA ASP A 108 -3.42 19.58 12.89
C ASP A 108 -2.22 18.70 12.49
N GLU A 109 -2.25 17.38 12.68
CA GLU A 109 -1.09 16.51 12.39
C GLU A 109 -0.96 16.20 10.90
N TYR A 110 -2.09 16.04 10.19
CA TYR A 110 -2.08 15.83 8.74
C TYR A 110 -1.58 17.09 8.00
N VAL A 111 -2.06 18.28 8.40
CA VAL A 111 -1.60 19.57 7.84
C VAL A 111 -0.14 19.85 8.20
N LYS A 112 0.32 19.48 9.41
CA LYS A 112 1.75 19.59 9.78
C LYS A 112 2.66 18.69 8.95
N GLN A 113 2.27 17.46 8.63
CA GLN A 113 3.09 16.58 7.80
C GLN A 113 3.17 17.05 6.33
N LEU A 114 2.06 17.53 5.77
CA LEU A 114 2.03 18.12 4.42
C LEU A 114 2.83 19.43 4.32
N SER A 115 2.78 20.28 5.35
CA SER A 115 3.56 21.53 5.39
C SER A 115 5.05 21.31 5.68
N ALA A 116 5.42 20.26 6.42
CA ALA A 116 6.83 19.90 6.66
C ALA A 116 7.54 19.35 5.41
N GLN A 117 6.86 18.58 4.55
CA GLN A 117 7.43 18.08 3.29
C GLN A 117 7.65 19.19 2.25
N ASN A 118 6.78 20.20 2.20
CA ASN A 118 6.93 21.32 1.26
C ASN A 118 8.03 22.33 1.66
N LYS A 119 8.54 22.29 2.89
CA LYS A 119 9.54 23.25 3.36
C LYS A 119 10.99 22.83 3.07
N THR A 120 11.23 21.63 2.54
CA THR A 120 12.59 21.11 2.29
C THR A 120 13.13 21.38 0.88
N LEU A 121 12.35 22.03 0.00
CA LEU A 121 12.76 22.31 -1.39
C LEU A 121 13.32 23.72 -1.65
N GLU A 122 13.48 24.55 -0.63
CA GLU A 122 14.28 25.78 -0.77
C GLU A 122 15.20 25.91 0.45
N PRO A 123 16.51 26.01 0.20
CA PRO A 123 17.11 27.28 0.53
C PRO A 123 18.09 27.82 -0.52
N ALA A 124 17.93 29.13 -0.72
CA ALA A 124 18.91 30.19 -0.96
C ALA A 124 19.72 30.19 -2.26
#